data_AF-A0A7S2YA47-F1
#
_entry.id   AF-A0A7S2YA47-F1
#
_cell.length_a   1.000
_cell.length_b   1.000
_cell.length_c   1.000
_cell.angle_alpha   90.00
_cell.angle_beta   90.00
_cell.angle_gamma   90.00
#
_symmetry.space_group_name_H-M   'P 1'
#
loop_
_entity.id
_entity.type
_entity.pdbx_description
1 polymer ?
#
loop_
_entity_poly.entity_id
_entity_poly.type
_entity_poly.pdbx_seq_one_letter_code
_entity_poly.pdbx_strand_id
1 'polypeptide(L)'
;QLKTIMDDDFLFPLVAECRVIKSPAEMDLLRHVTEVTSYAHAYVMRNMKPGMMEYQGESLFKHYCYYNYGCRLLGYTAICGCGPNAAILHYGHAGEPNE
;
A
#
# COMPACT_ATOMS: atom_id res chain seq x y z
N GLN A 1 -29.94 3.49 22.44
CA GLN A 1 -28.61 3.21 21.86
C GLN A 1 -28.19 1.83 22.32
N LEU A 2 -28.13 0.85 21.41
CA LEU A 2 -27.57 -0.47 21.74
C LEU A 2 -26.08 -0.27 21.97
N LYS A 3 -25.64 -0.42 23.23
CA LYS A 3 -24.22 -0.43 23.58
C LYS A 3 -23.70 -1.77 23.06
N THR A 4 -22.97 -1.77 21.96
CA THR A 4 -22.34 -2.99 21.44
C THR A 4 -21.45 -3.52 22.55
N ILE A 5 -21.74 -4.70 23.07
CA ILE A 5 -20.85 -5.43 23.96
C ILE A 5 -19.77 -5.99 23.04
N MET A 6 -18.72 -5.20 22.82
CA MET A 6 -17.57 -5.60 22.03
C MET A 6 -16.56 -6.17 23.01
N ASP A 7 -16.32 -7.48 22.92
CA ASP A 7 -15.37 -8.19 23.78
C ASP A 7 -13.95 -8.02 23.23
N ASP A 8 -13.43 -6.80 23.37
CA ASP A 8 -12.12 -6.43 22.83
C ASP A 8 -10.97 -7.11 23.60
N ASP A 9 -11.18 -7.49 24.86
CA ASP A 9 -10.12 -8.09 25.67
C ASP A 9 -9.90 -9.58 25.38
N PHE A 10 -10.96 -10.30 24.98
CA PHE A 10 -10.87 -11.73 24.66
C PHE A 10 -10.95 -12.01 23.16
N LEU A 11 -11.89 -11.41 22.42
CA LEU A 11 -12.09 -11.74 21.01
C LEU A 11 -11.02 -11.14 20.10
N PHE A 12 -10.58 -9.90 20.36
CA PHE A 12 -9.53 -9.26 19.56
C PHE A 12 -8.23 -10.08 19.51
N PRO A 13 -7.61 -10.50 20.64
CA PRO A 13 -6.35 -11.27 20.57
C PRO A 13 -6.53 -12.61 19.86
N LEU A 14 -7.68 -13.28 20.03
CA LEU A 14 -7.97 -14.54 19.33
C LEU A 14 -8.05 -14.34 17.81
N VAL A 15 -8.80 -13.32 17.36
CA VAL A 15 -8.92 -12.99 15.93
C VAL A 15 -7.57 -12.53 15.38
N ALA A 16 -6.80 -11.75 16.15
CA ALA A 16 -5.46 -11.32 15.75
C ALA A 16 -4.52 -12.52 15.51
N GLU A 17 -4.54 -13.53 16.39
CA GLU A 17 -3.79 -14.79 16.18
C GLU A 17 -4.25 -15.53 14.93
N CYS A 18 -5.57 -15.64 14.69
CA CYS A 18 -6.07 -16.25 13.46
C CYS A 18 -5.60 -15.54 12.18
N ARG A 19 -5.30 -14.24 12.22
CA ARG A 19 -4.81 -13.47 11.06
C ARG A 19 -3.32 -13.67 10.78
N VAL A 20 -2.56 -14.28 11.70
CA VAL A 20 -1.12 -14.53 11.50
C VAL A 20 -0.90 -15.55 10.37
N ILE A 21 -1.68 -16.63 10.37
CA ILE A 21 -1.62 -17.70 9.36
C ILE A 21 -2.74 -17.51 8.34
N LYS A 22 -2.36 -17.26 7.09
CA LYS A 22 -3.30 -16.94 6.01
C LYS A 22 -3.90 -18.23 5.48
N SER A 23 -5.20 -18.20 5.20
CA SER A 23 -5.87 -19.26 4.45
C SER A 23 -5.29 -19.37 3.03
N PRO A 24 -5.50 -20.51 2.34
CA PRO A 24 -5.07 -20.65 0.95
C PRO A 24 -5.61 -19.55 0.03
N ALA A 25 -6.88 -19.16 0.20
CA ALA A 25 -7.50 -18.09 -0.59
C ALA A 25 -6.87 -16.71 -0.33
N GLU A 26 -6.54 -16.39 0.93
CA GLU A 26 -5.81 -15.15 1.25
C GLU A 26 -4.40 -15.15 0.66
N MET A 27 -3.71 -16.29 0.70
CA MET A 27 -2.39 -16.43 0.09
C MET A 27 -2.44 -16.21 -1.43
N ASP A 28 -3.46 -16.74 -2.11
CA ASP A 28 -3.63 -16.52 -3.55
C ASP A 28 -3.90 -15.06 -3.88
N LEU A 29 -4.74 -14.38 -3.08
CA LEU A 29 -4.95 -12.95 -3.21
C LEU A 29 -3.66 -12.15 -2.98
N LEU A 30 -2.89 -12.47 -1.92
CA LEU A 30 -1.63 -11.80 -1.60
C LEU A 30 -0.59 -11.97 -2.72
N ARG A 31 -0.50 -13.16 -3.32
CA ARG A 31 0.38 -13.40 -4.48
C ARG A 31 -0.03 -12.52 -5.66
N HIS A 32 -1.32 -12.49 -5.99
CA HIS A 32 -1.84 -11.69 -7.08
C HIS A 32 -1.52 -10.20 -6.88
N VAL A 33 -1.86 -9.61 -5.72
CA VAL A 33 -1.60 -8.17 -5.50
C VAL A 33 -0.09 -7.87 -5.46
N THR A 34 0.73 -8.77 -4.95
CA THR A 34 2.20 -8.61 -4.94
C THR A 34 2.76 -8.61 -6.37
N GLU A 35 2.24 -9.46 -7.24
CA GLU A 35 2.59 -9.48 -8.66
C GLU A 35 2.20 -8.17 -9.35
N VAL A 36 0.98 -7.68 -9.14
CA VAL A 36 0.51 -6.38 -9.66
C VAL A 36 1.42 -5.24 -9.21
N THR A 37 1.71 -5.16 -7.91
CA THR A 37 2.62 -4.16 -7.33
C THR A 37 4.01 -4.24 -7.95
N SER A 38 4.54 -5.45 -8.17
CA SER A 38 5.86 -5.65 -8.78
C SER A 38 5.91 -5.12 -10.21
N TYR A 39 4.89 -5.43 -11.03
CA TYR A 39 4.78 -4.89 -12.38
C TYR A 39 4.60 -3.37 -12.40
N ALA A 40 3.82 -2.81 -11.46
CA ALA A 40 3.66 -1.37 -11.33
C ALA A 40 4.98 -0.66 -11.00
N HIS A 41 5.78 -1.20 -10.08
CA HIS A 41 7.13 -0.68 -9.80
C HIS A 41 8.03 -0.74 -11.03
N ALA A 42 8.05 -1.87 -11.75
CA ALA A 42 8.82 -2.00 -12.98
C ALA A 42 8.36 -1.01 -14.07
N TYR A 43 7.05 -0.77 -14.17
CA TYR A 43 6.48 0.22 -15.07
C TYR A 43 6.94 1.63 -14.73
N VAL A 44 6.91 2.03 -13.45
CA VAL A 44 7.45 3.33 -13.00
C VAL A 44 8.93 3.43 -13.38
N MET A 45 9.76 2.45 -13.03
CA MET A 45 11.20 2.46 -13.32
C MET A 45 11.50 2.65 -14.82
N ARG A 46 10.74 2.01 -15.71
CA ARG A 46 10.94 2.12 -17.17
C ARG A 46 10.52 3.49 -17.73
N ASN A 47 9.55 4.13 -17.10
CA ASN A 47 8.97 5.39 -17.57
C ASN A 47 9.57 6.63 -16.88
N MET A 48 10.34 6.47 -15.81
CA MET A 48 11.07 7.57 -15.18
C MET A 48 12.08 8.21 -16.13
N LYS A 49 12.12 9.55 -16.10
CA LYS A 49 13.02 10.40 -16.88
C LYS A 49 13.55 11.54 -16.01
N PRO A 50 14.75 12.07 -16.32
CA PRO A 50 15.25 13.28 -15.70
C PRO A 50 14.23 14.44 -15.82
N GLY A 51 14.08 15.22 -14.75
CA GLY A 51 13.15 16.35 -14.69
C GLY A 51 11.71 16.01 -14.34
N MET A 52 11.38 14.73 -14.13
CA MET A 52 10.08 14.35 -13.59
C MET A 52 9.96 14.68 -12.10
N MET A 53 8.76 15.09 -11.70
CA MET A 53 8.37 15.31 -10.33
C MET A 53 7.90 13.99 -9.69
N GLU A 54 8.08 13.88 -8.38
CA GLU A 54 7.71 12.72 -7.57
C GLU A 54 6.25 12.27 -7.76
N TYR A 55 5.30 13.21 -7.75
CA TYR A 55 3.87 12.91 -7.96
C TYR A 55 3.58 12.27 -9.33
N GLN A 56 4.44 12.51 -10.33
CA GLN A 56 4.30 11.88 -11.65
C GLN A 56 4.65 10.39 -11.57
N GLY A 57 5.70 10.02 -10.84
CA GLY A 57 6.03 8.63 -10.54
C GLY A 57 4.91 7.91 -9.78
N GLU A 58 4.38 8.56 -8.74
CA GLU A 58 3.23 8.06 -8.00
C GLU A 58 2.00 7.85 -8.90
N SER A 59 1.72 8.81 -9.80
CA SER A 59 0.59 8.71 -10.72
C SER A 59 0.72 7.53 -11.69
N LEU A 60 1.95 7.24 -12.17
CA LEU A 60 2.21 6.10 -13.04
C LEU A 60 1.98 4.77 -12.31
N PHE A 61 2.39 4.69 -11.04
CA PHE A 61 2.14 3.51 -10.21
C PHE A 61 0.64 3.26 -10.05
N LYS A 62 -0.10 4.28 -9.59
CA LYS A 62 -1.56 4.22 -9.39
C LYS A 62 -2.28 3.88 -10.69
N HIS A 63 -1.90 4.53 -11.79
CA HIS A 63 -2.47 4.25 -13.10
C HIS A 63 -2.24 2.81 -13.51
N TYR A 64 -1.02 2.27 -13.38
CA TYR A 64 -0.73 0.90 -13.79
C TYR A 64 -1.55 -0.12 -13.00
N CYS A 65 -1.62 0.03 -11.68
CA CYS A 65 -2.41 -0.84 -10.80
C CYS A 65 -3.90 -0.80 -11.17
N TYR A 66 -4.49 0.38 -11.32
CA TYR A 66 -5.93 0.49 -11.56
C TYR A 66 -6.31 0.14 -13.00
N TYR A 67 -5.59 0.67 -13.98
CA TYR A 67 -5.91 0.50 -15.40
C TYR A 67 -5.77 -0.96 -15.87
N ASN A 68 -4.71 -1.65 -15.46
CA ASN A 68 -4.44 -3.01 -15.94
C ASN A 68 -5.05 -4.11 -15.07
N TYR A 69 -5.26 -3.86 -13.77
CA TYR A 69 -5.66 -4.90 -12.82
C TYR A 69 -6.90 -4.53 -12.00
N GLY A 70 -7.51 -3.36 -12.21
CA GLY A 70 -8.71 -2.94 -11.49
C GLY A 70 -8.47 -2.60 -10.01
N CYS A 71 -7.21 -2.54 -9.56
CA CYS A 71 -6.86 -2.20 -8.18
C CYS A 71 -7.08 -0.71 -7.93
N ARG A 72 -8.33 -0.33 -7.63
CA ARG A 72 -8.74 1.06 -7.39
C ARG A 72 -8.10 1.67 -6.14
N LEU A 73 -7.88 0.86 -5.12
CA LEU A 73 -7.28 1.26 -3.85
C LEU A 73 -5.90 0.64 -3.71
N LEU A 74 -4.99 1.38 -3.09
CA LEU A 74 -3.67 0.88 -2.68
C LEU A 74 -3.73 0.42 -1.22
N GLY A 75 -2.84 -0.49 -0.84
CA GLY A 75 -2.75 -0.94 0.56
C GLY A 75 -2.34 0.17 1.53
N TYR A 76 -1.65 1.19 1.04
CA TYR A 76 -1.26 2.40 1.77
C TYR A 76 -0.95 3.54 0.79
N THR A 77 -0.83 4.77 1.29
CA THR A 77 -0.37 5.92 0.50
C THR A 77 1.06 5.70 0.04
N ALA A 78 1.32 5.78 -1.26
CA ALA A 78 2.65 5.52 -1.80
C ALA A 78 3.67 6.55 -1.31
N ILE A 79 4.85 6.08 -0.92
CA ILE A 79 6.02 6.91 -0.66
C ILE A 79 6.82 6.99 -1.96
N CYS A 80 6.84 8.17 -2.58
CA CYS A 80 7.55 8.41 -3.84
C CYS A 80 8.55 9.57 -3.69
N GLY A 81 9.53 9.42 -2.80
CA GLY A 81 10.56 10.43 -2.54
C GLY A 81 11.79 10.30 -3.46
N CYS A 82 12.42 11.42 -3.79
CA CYS A 82 13.68 11.52 -4.51
C CYS A 82 14.63 12.51 -3.84
N GLY A 83 15.94 12.40 -4.10
CA GLY A 83 16.94 13.27 -3.47
C GLY A 83 16.85 13.21 -1.93
N PRO A 84 16.86 14.36 -1.22
CA PRO A 84 16.71 14.40 0.24
C PRO A 84 15.40 13.78 0.75
N ASN A 85 14.31 13.87 -0.03
CA ASN A 85 13.01 13.32 0.37
C ASN A 85 13.02 11.78 0.46
N ALA A 86 13.96 11.11 -0.21
CA ALA A 86 14.13 9.66 -0.11
C ALA A 86 14.62 9.21 1.29
N ALA A 87 15.11 10.14 2.11
CA ALA A 87 15.50 9.88 3.50
C ALA A 87 14.34 10.11 4.50
N ILE A 88 13.19 10.63 4.05
CA ILE A 88 12.01 10.88 4.89
C ILE A 88 11.16 9.61 4.91
N LEU A 89 11.08 8.94 6.06
CA LEU A 89 10.39 7.65 6.19
C LEU A 89 8.91 7.73 5.81
N HIS A 90 8.22 8.79 6.25
CA HIS A 90 6.77 8.94 6.09
C HIS A 90 6.43 10.05 5.07
N TYR A 91 7.27 10.19 4.04
CA TYR A 91 7.11 11.21 3.00
C TYR A 91 5.73 11.16 2.35
N GLY A 92 5.01 12.30 2.36
CA GLY A 92 3.68 12.44 1.80
C GLY A 92 2.54 11.85 2.66
N HIS A 93 2.84 11.39 3.88
CA HIS A 93 1.82 10.89 4.80
C HIS A 93 1.34 11.99 5.75
N ALA A 94 0.03 12.25 5.81
CA ALA A 94 -0.56 13.31 6.65
C ALA A 94 -0.46 13.05 8.17
N GLY A 95 0.01 11.87 8.59
CA GLY A 95 -0.03 11.40 9.97
C GLY A 95 1.28 11.41 10.75
N GLU A 96 2.44 11.80 10.19
CA GLU A 96 3.74 11.57 10.85
C GLU A 96 4.84 12.63 10.56
N PRO A 97 5.87 12.75 11.44
CA PRO A 97 6.37 14.03 11.99
C PRO A 97 7.49 14.73 11.21
N ASN A 98 7.95 14.16 10.09
CA ASN A 98 9.04 14.75 9.31
C ASN A 98 8.44 15.35 8.03
N GLU A 99 8.20 16.67 8.08
CA GLU A 99 8.00 17.52 6.89
C GLU A 99 9.31 17.70 6.13
#